data_AF-A0A9D4GQ99-F1
#
_entry.id   AF-A0A9D4GQ99-F1
#
_cell.length_a   1.000
_cell.length_b   1.000
_cell.length_c   1.000
_cell.angle_alpha   90.00
_cell.angle_beta   90.00
_cell.angle_gamma   90.00
#
_symmetry.space_group_name_H-M   'P 1'
#
loop_
_entity.id
_entity.type
_entity.pdbx_description
1 polymer ?
#
loop_
_entity_poly.entity_id
_entity_poly.type
_entity_poly.pdbx_seq_one_letter_code
_entity_poly.pdbx_strand_id
1 'polypeptide(L)' 'MMYKIVHHLIAIPIYPHLVSPAITYTRGHCLKYMVPPSRLKLNMCSFFLSTIRLWNSLPSTVVAATTIENFKSRLQSVA' A
#
# COMPACT_ATOMS: atom_id res chain seq x y z
N MET A 1 -6.62 -0.27 4.77
CA MET A 1 -6.34 1.18 4.85
C MET A 1 -5.78 1.70 3.53
N MET A 2 -4.65 1.15 3.05
CA MET A 2 -3.99 1.60 1.81
C MET A 2 -4.87 1.56 0.56
N TYR A 3 -5.74 0.54 0.41
CA TYR A 3 -6.73 0.51 -0.67
C TYR A 3 -7.62 1.77 -0.68
N LYS A 4 -8.25 2.09 0.45
CA LYS A 4 -9.14 3.26 0.57
C LYS A 4 -8.41 4.56 0.27
N ILE A 5 -7.16 4.62 0.66
CA ILE A 5 -6.23 5.72 0.43
C ILE A 5 -5.95 5.91 -1.08
N VAL A 6 -5.56 4.84 -1.79
CA VAL A 6 -5.25 4.87 -3.23
C VAL A 6 -6.49 5.21 -4.05
N HIS A 7 -7.65 4.72 -3.63
CA HIS A 7 -8.93 4.93 -4.31
C HIS A 7 -9.68 6.17 -3.81
N HIS A 8 -9.03 7.07 -3.04
CA HIS A 8 -9.61 8.34 -2.56
C HIS A 8 -10.92 8.19 -1.76
N LEU A 9 -11.12 7.05 -1.09
CA LEU A 9 -12.28 6.77 -0.25
C LEU A 9 -12.13 7.36 1.17
N ILE A 10 -10.98 7.96 1.48
CA ILE A 10 -10.71 8.72 2.70
C ILE A 10 -9.89 9.95 2.32
N ALA A 11 -10.22 11.11 2.91
CA ALA A 11 -9.51 12.36 2.75
C ALA A 11 -8.20 12.40 3.58
N ILE A 12 -7.20 11.63 3.17
CA ILE A 12 -5.84 11.72 3.72
C ILE A 12 -4.92 12.33 2.64
N PRO A 13 -4.32 13.51 2.88
CA PRO A 13 -3.39 14.12 1.93
C PRO A 13 -2.05 13.37 1.97
N ILE A 14 -1.91 12.36 1.10
CA ILE A 14 -0.73 11.48 1.11
C ILE A 14 0.43 12.06 0.33
N TYR A 15 0.11 12.70 -0.79
CA TYR A 15 1.08 13.46 -1.56
C TYR A 15 1.01 14.92 -1.14
N PRO A 16 2.15 15.62 -0.94
CA PRO A 16 3.53 15.11 -0.97
C PRO A 16 4.05 14.58 0.37
N HIS A 17 3.23 14.55 1.43
CA HIS A 17 3.75 14.55 2.81
C HIS A 17 3.92 13.18 3.48
N LEU A 18 3.16 12.15 3.08
CA LEU A 18 3.20 10.85 3.74
C LEU A 18 3.94 9.82 2.91
N VAL A 19 3.58 9.67 1.63
CA VAL A 19 4.22 8.64 0.81
C VAL A 19 4.23 9.01 -0.67
N SER A 20 5.40 9.02 -1.29
CA SER A 20 5.51 9.19 -2.74
C SER A 20 5.15 7.89 -3.48
N PRO A 21 4.46 7.96 -4.63
CA PRO A 21 4.34 6.82 -5.53
C PRO A 21 5.72 6.27 -5.89
N ALA A 22 5.86 4.95 -5.96
CA ALA A 22 7.10 4.33 -6.44
C ALA A 22 7.24 4.61 -7.95
N ILE A 23 8.22 5.44 -8.33
CA ILE A 23 8.44 5.90 -9.71
C ILE A 23 9.07 4.79 -10.57
N THR A 24 9.68 3.78 -9.94
CA THR A 24 10.36 2.66 -10.62
C THR A 24 9.48 1.41 -10.67
N TYR A 25 8.90 1.14 -11.85
CA TYR A 25 7.93 0.07 -12.09
C TYR A 25 8.50 -1.32 -12.36
N THR A 26 9.80 -1.55 -12.16
CA THR A 26 10.41 -2.80 -12.62
C THR A 26 10.01 -4.04 -11.82
N ARG A 27 9.38 -3.90 -10.63
CA ARG A 27 8.94 -5.03 -9.80
C ARG A 27 7.62 -4.81 -9.03
N GLY A 28 6.61 -5.65 -9.32
CA GLY A 28 5.30 -5.73 -8.66
C GLY A 28 4.22 -4.80 -9.24
N HIS A 29 3.19 -4.45 -8.45
CA HIS A 29 2.04 -3.67 -8.93
C HIS A 29 2.31 -2.16 -9.08
N CYS A 30 1.50 -1.47 -9.90
CA CYS A 30 1.65 -0.06 -10.24
C CYS A 30 1.22 0.93 -9.13
N LEU A 31 0.38 0.48 -8.19
CA LEU A 31 -0.10 1.30 -7.06
C LEU A 31 0.82 1.26 -5.83
N LYS A 32 2.11 0.99 -6.02
CA LYS A 32 3.07 0.89 -4.93
C LYS A 32 3.49 2.25 -4.41
N TYR A 33 3.88 2.22 -3.15
CA TYR A 33 4.40 3.36 -2.43
C TYR A 33 5.90 3.21 -2.21
N MET A 34 6.65 4.32 -2.23
CA MET A 34 8.02 4.33 -1.75
C MET A 34 8.00 4.03 -0.24
N VAL A 35 8.85 3.11 0.22
CA VAL A 35 9.01 2.88 1.66
C VAL A 35 10.05 3.87 2.20
N PRO A 36 9.69 4.78 3.11
CA PRO A 36 10.66 5.68 3.72
C PRO A 36 11.80 4.91 4.41
N PRO A 37 13.06 5.34 4.24
CA PRO A 37 14.17 4.72 4.94
C PRO A 37 14.04 5.01 6.43
N SER A 38 14.22 3.98 7.26
CA SER A 38 14.28 4.13 8.71
C SER A 38 15.35 3.20 9.27
N ARG A 39 16.21 3.75 10.14
CA ARG A 39 17.24 2.99 10.86
C ARG A 39 16.76 2.48 12.22
N LEU A 40 15.68 3.08 12.76
CA LEU A 40 15.12 2.71 14.05
C LEU A 40 14.15 1.55 13.89
N LYS A 41 14.39 0.43 14.61
CA LYS A 41 13.50 -0.74 14.63
C LYS A 41 12.05 -0.37 15.01
N LEU A 42 11.88 0.53 15.99
CA LEU A 42 10.56 1.05 16.39
C LEU A 42 9.79 1.63 15.20
N ASN A 43 10.45 2.46 14.39
CA ASN A 43 9.83 3.03 13.20
C ASN A 43 9.64 1.97 12.11
N MET A 44 10.56 1.02 11.93
CA MET A 44 10.42 -0.07 10.95
C MET A 44 9.22 -0.97 11.24
N CYS A 45 8.94 -1.23 12.51
CA CYS A 45 7.80 -2.02 12.99
C CYS A 45 6.55 -1.17 13.26
N SER A 46 6.65 0.17 13.10
CA SER A 46 5.49 1.05 13.25
C SER A 46 4.40 0.67 12.26
N PHE A 47 3.14 0.92 12.64
CA PHE A 47 1.98 0.70 11.78
C PHE A 47 2.14 1.36 10.41
N PHE A 48 2.77 2.53 10.36
CA PHE A 48 2.98 3.29 9.13
C PHE A 48 3.86 2.53 8.11
N LEU A 49 5.09 2.18 8.49
CA LEU A 49 6.01 1.51 7.56
C LEU A 49 5.60 0.05 7.31
N SER A 50 5.06 -0.65 8.31
CA SER A 50 4.61 -2.04 8.14
C SER A 50 3.44 -2.14 7.16
N THR A 51 2.46 -1.22 7.24
CA THR A 51 1.31 -1.22 6.32
C THR A 51 1.73 -0.90 4.88
N ILE A 52 2.71 -0.03 4.67
CA ILE A 52 3.26 0.25 3.32
C ILE A 52 3.94 -1.00 2.76
N ARG A 53 4.77 -1.68 3.56
CA ARG A 53 5.45 -2.93 3.12
C ARG A 53 4.44 -4.01 2.76
N LEU A 54 3.43 -4.21 3.62
CA LEU A 54 2.36 -5.17 3.40
C LEU A 54 1.58 -4.86 2.11
N TRP A 55 1.23 -3.59 1.89
CA TRP A 55 0.57 -3.16 0.66
C TRP A 55 1.42 -3.49 -0.57
N ASN A 56 2.71 -3.12 -0.54
CA ASN A 56 3.61 -3.35 -1.66
C ASN A 56 3.92 -4.83 -1.95
N SER A 57 3.68 -5.73 -0.99
CA SER A 57 3.81 -7.18 -1.20
C SER A 57 2.56 -7.82 -1.80
N LEU A 58 1.43 -7.11 -1.89
CA LEU A 58 0.20 -7.67 -2.43
C LEU A 58 0.34 -7.97 -3.94
N PRO A 59 -0.29 -9.06 -4.42
CA PRO A 59 -0.38 -9.31 -5.86
C PRO A 59 -1.17 -8.24 -6.59
N SER A 60 -0.80 -7.97 -7.85
CA SER A 60 -1.52 -7.03 -8.72
C SER A 60 -3.00 -7.40 -8.87
N THR A 61 -3.34 -8.69 -8.82
CA THR A 61 -4.74 -9.17 -8.89
C THR A 61 -5.57 -8.71 -7.69
N VAL A 62 -4.99 -8.66 -6.50
CA VAL A 62 -5.67 -8.19 -5.28
C VAL A 62 -5.81 -6.67 -5.35
N VAL A 63 -4.72 -5.96 -5.68
CA VAL A 63 -4.69 -4.50 -5.72
C VAL A 63 -5.58 -3.90 -6.82
N ALA A 64 -5.72 -4.59 -7.95
CA ALA A 64 -6.56 -4.17 -9.07
C ALA A 64 -8.08 -4.40 -8.84
N ALA A 65 -8.50 -4.82 -7.65
CA ALA A 65 -9.91 -4.96 -7.33
C ALA A 65 -10.63 -3.60 -7.42
N THR A 66 -11.77 -3.57 -8.10
CA THR A 66 -12.55 -2.34 -8.34
C THR A 66 -13.41 -1.91 -7.14
N THR A 67 -13.71 -2.84 -6.23
CA THR A 67 -14.51 -2.58 -5.03
C THR A 67 -13.80 -3.08 -3.77
N ILE A 68 -14.13 -2.47 -2.62
CA ILE A 68 -13.61 -2.89 -1.31
C ILE A 68 -13.97 -4.35 -1.03
N GLU A 69 -15.17 -4.79 -1.39
CA GLU A 69 -15.65 -6.15 -1.15
C GLU A 69 -14.85 -7.18 -1.94
N ASN A 70 -14.63 -6.92 -3.23
CA ASN A 70 -13.81 -7.76 -4.09
C ASN A 70 -12.34 -7.76 -3.63
N PHE A 71 -11.82 -6.61 -3.19
CA PHE A 71 -10.49 -6.53 -2.57
C PHE A 71 -10.38 -7.45 -1.34
N LYS A 72 -11.36 -7.39 -0.42
CA LYS A 72 -11.39 -8.23 0.78
C LYS A 72 -11.48 -9.72 0.43
N SER A 73 -12.33 -10.08 -0.53
CA SER A 73 -12.48 -11.47 -0.99
C SER A 73 -11.18 -12.02 -1.59
N ARG A 74 -10.53 -11.26 -2.49
CA ARG A 74 -9.23 -11.64 -3.07
C ARG A 74 -8.10 -11.69 -2.06
N LEU A 75 -8.15 -10.84 -1.04
CA LEU A 75 -7.16 -10.86 0.04
C LEU A 75 -7.27 -12.14 0.87
N GLN A 76 -8.49 -12.59 1.17
CA GLN A 76 -8.74 -13.85 1.88
C GLN A 76 -8.32 -15.08 1.11
N SER A 77 -8.32 -15.05 -0.23
CA SER A 77 -7.88 -16.18 -1.04
C SER A 77 -6.35 -16.31 -1.15
N VAL A 78 -5.60 -15.28 -0.74
CA VAL A 78 -4.12 -15.21 -0.86
C VAL A 78 -3.42 -15.33 0.51
N ALA A 79 -4.13 -15.04 1.60
CA ALA A 79 -3.65 -15.13 2.97
C ALA A 79 -3.82 -16.54 3.55
#